data_AF-A0A353FL72-F1
#
_entry.id   AF-A0A353FL72-F1
#
_cell.length_a   1.000
_cell.length_b   1.000
_cell.length_c   1.000
_cell.angle_alpha   90.00
_cell.angle_beta   90.00
_cell.angle_gamma   90.00
#
_symmetry.space_group_name_H-M   'P 1'
#
loop_
_entity.id
_entity.type
_entity.pdbx_description
1 polymer ?
#
loop_
_entity_poly.entity_id
_entity_poly.type
_entity_poly.pdbx_seq_one_letter_code
_entity_poly.pdbx_strand_id
1 'polypeptide(L)'
;MQRINWNNPPEDPGGLSFADLKRMYGIVWRAWQEAKRKNKERLATLSASRKDELALRQEKKVLTSKVKLISKKAAAAQSFKETSGWSAGAISCVTILWAAFSEYGYPGPAWLFEHEIVYGGACWVATTFFAWAAKAYYGAD
;
A
#
# COMPACT_ATOMS: atom_id res chain seq x y z
N MET A 1 19.63 28.78 59.32
CA MET A 1 19.34 27.33 59.31
C MET A 1 19.72 26.74 60.66
N GLN A 2 18.75 26.49 61.55
CA GLN A 2 19.01 25.88 62.85
C GLN A 2 19.14 24.35 62.68
N ARG A 3 20.19 23.76 63.26
CA ARG A 3 20.34 22.29 63.32
C ARG A 3 19.41 21.75 64.39
N ILE A 4 18.60 20.75 64.03
CA ILE A 4 17.67 20.09 64.93
C ILE A 4 18.47 19.31 65.98
N ASN A 5 18.20 19.59 67.25
CA ASN A 5 18.78 18.86 68.38
C ASN A 5 17.96 17.60 68.68
N TRP A 6 18.49 16.44 68.33
CA TRP A 6 17.81 15.15 68.46
C TRP A 6 17.69 14.65 69.91
N ASN A 7 18.40 15.26 70.87
CA ASN A 7 18.35 14.87 72.27
C ASN A 7 17.15 15.48 73.03
N ASN A 8 16.47 16.46 72.43
CA ASN A 8 15.24 17.02 72.98
C ASN A 8 14.31 17.47 71.83
N PRO A 9 13.61 16.51 71.20
CA PRO A 9 12.72 16.84 70.09
C PRO A 9 11.60 17.76 70.57
N PRO A 10 11.16 18.74 69.76
CA PRO A 10 10.02 19.59 70.11
C PRO A 10 8.78 18.73 70.34
N GLU A 11 7.97 19.09 71.34
CA GLU A 11 6.70 18.43 71.62
C GLU A 11 5.80 18.49 70.39
N ASP A 12 5.22 17.34 70.04
CA ASP A 12 4.44 17.14 68.83
C ASP A 12 3.18 18.04 68.88
N PRO A 13 3.00 19.01 67.96
CA PRO A 13 1.94 20.00 68.03
C PRO A 13 0.51 19.43 67.93
N GLY A 14 0.36 18.12 67.66
CA GLY A 14 -0.92 17.43 67.54
C GLY A 14 -1.22 16.36 68.59
N GLY A 15 -0.35 16.12 69.58
CA GLY A 15 -0.55 15.05 70.58
C GLY A 15 -0.57 13.63 70.00
N LEU A 16 0.04 13.42 68.82
CA LEU A 16 0.10 12.13 68.15
C LEU A 16 1.07 11.20 68.88
N SER A 17 0.62 9.98 69.18
CA SER A 17 1.50 8.99 69.77
C SER A 17 2.46 8.42 68.72
N PHE A 18 3.62 7.90 69.14
CA PHE A 18 4.53 7.21 68.25
C PHE A 18 3.86 6.04 67.48
N ALA A 19 2.84 5.42 68.09
CA ALA A 19 2.05 4.38 67.44
C ALA A 19 1.24 4.92 66.25
N ASP A 20 0.69 6.13 66.36
CA ASP A 20 -0.04 6.80 65.29
C ASP A 20 0.90 7.18 64.14
N LEU A 21 2.10 7.68 64.45
CA LEU A 21 3.12 7.99 63.45
C LEU A 21 3.55 6.75 62.65
N LYS A 22 3.77 5.63 63.33
CA LYS A 22 4.10 4.34 62.70
C LYS A 22 2.96 3.84 61.82
N ARG A 23 1.71 4.01 62.25
CA ARG A 23 0.51 3.65 61.47
C ARG A 23 0.38 4.51 60.22
N MET A 24 0.54 5.83 60.33
CA MET A 24 0.49 6.76 59.21
C MET A 24 1.61 6.48 58.20
N TYR A 25 2.84 6.23 58.68
CA TYR A 25 3.94 5.81 57.81
C TYR A 25 3.61 4.53 57.04
N GLY A 26 3.03 3.53 57.69
CA GLY A 26 2.60 2.30 57.04
C GLY A 26 1.56 2.52 55.94
N ILE A 27 0.61 3.44 56.15
CA ILE A 27 -0.41 3.82 55.14
C ILE A 27 0.25 4.52 53.95
N VAL A 28 1.08 5.52 54.21
CA VAL A 28 1.78 6.29 53.17
C VAL A 28 2.73 5.39 52.36
N TRP A 29 3.43 4.48 53.04
CA TRP A 29 4.32 3.52 52.39
C TRP A 29 3.56 2.57 51.46
N ARG A 30 2.40 2.05 51.88
CA ARG A 30 1.55 1.20 51.02
C ARG A 30 1.00 1.99 49.84
N ALA A 31 0.51 3.20 50.06
CA ALA A 31 0.02 4.08 49.00
C ALA A 31 1.11 4.39 47.97
N TRP A 32 2.35 4.62 48.42
CA TRP A 32 3.49 4.82 47.54
C TRP A 32 3.81 3.57 46.70
N GLN A 33 3.80 2.39 47.30
CA GLN A 33 4.01 1.12 46.58
C GLN A 33 2.92 0.87 45.53
N GLU A 34 1.66 1.14 45.87
CA GLU A 34 0.53 1.02 44.94
C GLU A 34 0.63 2.01 43.78
N ALA A 35 0.98 3.27 44.06
CA ALA A 35 1.20 4.29 43.04
C ALA A 35 2.33 3.88 42.09
N LYS A 36 3.43 3.35 42.63
CA LYS A 36 4.56 2.83 41.85
C LYS A 36 4.14 1.68 40.94
N ARG A 37 3.33 0.74 41.44
CA ARG A 37 2.80 -0.39 40.65
C ARG A 37 1.91 0.09 39.51
N LYS A 38 0.92 0.96 39.80
CA LYS A 38 0.02 1.53 38.79
C LYS A 38 0.78 2.30 37.70
N ASN A 39 1.83 3.01 38.08
CA ASN A 39 2.65 3.75 37.12
C ASN A 39 3.44 2.80 36.20
N LYS A 40 3.97 1.70 36.74
CA LYS A 40 4.63 0.65 35.95
C LYS A 40 3.67 -0.01 34.95
N GLU A 41 2.45 -0.30 35.38
CA GLU A 41 1.39 -0.86 34.52
C GLU A 41 1.02 0.12 33.40
N ARG A 42 0.79 1.40 33.72
CA ARG A 42 0.52 2.45 32.71
C ARG A 42 1.63 2.55 31.68
N LEU A 43 2.89 2.56 32.11
CA LEU A 43 4.03 2.61 31.19
C LEU A 43 4.08 1.39 30.28
N ALA A 44 3.79 0.20 30.81
CA ALA A 44 3.71 -1.02 30.03
C ALA A 44 2.61 -0.92 28.95
N THR A 45 1.40 -0.49 29.33
CA THR A 45 0.28 -0.29 28.39
C THR A 45 0.62 0.73 27.30
N LEU A 46 1.18 1.89 27.67
CA LEU A 46 1.59 2.91 26.70
C LEU A 46 2.66 2.39 25.74
N SER A 47 3.60 1.58 26.24
CA SER A 47 4.64 0.98 25.39
C SER A 47 4.06 -0.05 24.41
N ALA A 48 3.05 -0.82 24.82
CA ALA A 48 2.36 -1.76 23.95
C ALA A 48 1.57 -1.04 22.86
N SER A 49 0.74 -0.05 23.23
CA SER A 49 -0.03 0.73 22.25
C SER A 49 0.87 1.45 21.24
N ARG A 50 2.02 1.98 21.66
CA ARG A 50 3.00 2.58 20.73
C ARG A 50 3.59 1.56 19.76
N LYS A 51 3.83 0.32 20.19
CA LYS A 51 4.31 -0.75 19.30
C LYS A 51 3.24 -1.11 18.27
N ASP A 52 1.99 -1.23 18.70
CA ASP A 52 0.86 -1.54 17.81
C ASP A 52 0.64 -0.44 16.77
N GLU A 53 0.71 0.84 17.18
CA GLU A 53 0.64 1.97 16.25
C GLU A 53 1.76 1.96 15.21
N LEU A 54 2.99 1.61 15.61
CA LEU A 54 4.12 1.52 14.69
C LEU A 54 3.95 0.36 13.71
N ALA A 55 3.50 -0.80 14.18
CA ALA A 55 3.20 -1.96 13.35
C ALA A 55 2.11 -1.64 12.31
N LEU A 56 0.99 -1.06 12.75
CA LEU A 56 -0.11 -0.64 11.86
C LEU A 56 0.36 0.39 10.82
N ARG A 57 1.23 1.34 11.20
CA ARG A 57 1.80 2.30 10.25
C ARG A 57 2.69 1.61 9.21
N GLN A 58 3.47 0.60 9.60
CA GLN A 58 4.29 -0.18 8.68
C GLN A 58 3.43 -0.99 7.72
N GLU A 59 2.42 -1.71 8.24
CA GLU A 59 1.47 -2.47 7.43
C GLU A 59 0.71 -1.59 6.44
N LYS A 60 0.23 -0.42 6.88
CA LYS A 60 -0.43 0.55 6.00
C LYS A 60 0.49 1.00 4.86
N LYS A 61 1.77 1.25 5.12
CA LYS A 61 2.74 1.62 4.08
C LYS A 61 2.93 0.48 3.08
N VAL A 62 3.07 -0.76 3.56
CA VAL A 62 3.22 -1.95 2.70
C VAL A 62 1.97 -2.21 1.88
N LEU A 63 0.78 -2.10 2.46
CA LEU A 63 -0.47 -2.23 1.72
C LEU A 63 -0.61 -1.13 0.66
N THR A 64 -0.29 0.12 1.01
CA THR A 64 -0.36 1.25 0.07
C THR A 64 0.58 1.04 -1.12
N SER A 65 1.79 0.53 -0.89
CA SER A 65 2.72 0.22 -1.98
C SER A 65 2.23 -0.94 -2.85
N LYS A 66 1.67 -1.99 -2.24
CA LYS A 66 1.05 -3.12 -2.96
C LYS A 66 -0.14 -2.68 -3.81
N VAL A 67 -1.03 -1.84 -3.27
CA VAL A 67 -2.18 -1.29 -4.00
C VAL A 67 -1.71 -0.46 -5.21
N LYS A 68 -0.69 0.39 -5.04
CA LYS A 68 -0.10 1.14 -6.16
C LYS A 68 0.45 0.21 -7.25
N LEU A 69 1.13 -0.86 -6.87
CA LEU A 69 1.65 -1.86 -7.82
C LEU A 69 0.52 -2.59 -8.56
N ILE A 70 -0.51 -3.04 -7.83
CA ILE A 70 -1.67 -3.72 -8.41
C ILE A 70 -2.41 -2.79 -9.37
N SER A 71 -2.64 -1.53 -8.99
CA SER A 71 -3.26 -0.52 -9.84
C SER A 71 -2.47 -0.29 -11.13
N LYS A 72 -1.14 -0.16 -11.06
CA LYS A 72 -0.28 -0.06 -12.25
C LYS A 72 -0.37 -1.29 -13.14
N LYS A 73 -0.37 -2.50 -12.56
CA LYS A 73 -0.52 -3.75 -13.30
C LYS A 73 -1.89 -3.86 -13.98
N ALA A 74 -2.96 -3.45 -13.29
CA ALA A 74 -4.30 -3.45 -13.84
C ALA A 74 -4.44 -2.46 -15.00
N ALA A 75 -3.88 -1.25 -14.87
CA ALA A 75 -3.85 -0.27 -15.96
C ALA A 75 -3.10 -0.79 -17.19
N ALA A 76 -1.94 -1.42 -17.00
CA ALA A 76 -1.19 -2.05 -18.09
C ALA A 76 -1.93 -3.23 -18.74
N ALA A 77 -2.62 -4.04 -17.95
CA ALA A 77 -3.44 -5.15 -18.46
C ALA A 77 -4.65 -4.64 -19.27
N GLN A 78 -5.25 -3.53 -18.83
CA GLN A 78 -6.35 -2.90 -19.55
C GLN A 78 -5.88 -2.32 -20.89
N SER A 79 -4.78 -1.55 -20.91
CA SER A 79 -4.21 -1.03 -22.16
C SER A 79 -3.78 -2.15 -23.11
N PHE A 80 -3.29 -3.27 -22.57
CA PHE A 80 -2.94 -4.44 -23.38
C PHE A 80 -4.19 -5.08 -24.00
N LYS A 81 -5.28 -5.26 -23.23
CA LYS A 81 -6.54 -5.79 -23.75
C LYS A 81 -7.11 -4.93 -24.87
N GLU A 82 -7.18 -3.62 -24.66
CA GLU A 82 -7.64 -2.65 -25.66
C GLU A 82 -6.79 -2.75 -26.93
N THR A 83 -5.46 -2.70 -26.80
CA THR A 83 -4.54 -2.79 -27.96
C THR A 83 -4.65 -4.15 -28.67
N SER A 84 -4.77 -5.25 -27.90
CA SER A 84 -4.85 -6.61 -28.45
C SER A 84 -6.13 -6.86 -29.26
N GLY A 85 -7.25 -6.24 -28.88
CA GLY A 85 -8.51 -6.31 -29.63
C GLY A 85 -8.38 -5.66 -31.01
N TRP A 86 -7.73 -4.49 -31.07
CA TRP A 86 -7.49 -3.78 -32.34
C TRP A 86 -6.50 -4.52 -33.24
N SER A 87 -5.43 -5.09 -32.69
CA SER A 87 -4.49 -5.88 -33.49
C SER A 87 -5.12 -7.16 -34.02
N ALA A 88 -5.94 -7.84 -33.21
CA ALA A 88 -6.65 -9.04 -33.66
C ALA A 88 -7.64 -8.71 -34.79
N GLY A 89 -8.42 -7.63 -34.64
CA GLY A 89 -9.34 -7.17 -35.67
C GLY A 89 -8.63 -6.79 -36.98
N ALA A 90 -7.51 -6.07 -36.90
CA ALA A 90 -6.72 -5.69 -38.06
C ALA A 90 -6.16 -6.90 -38.81
N ILE A 91 -5.62 -7.89 -38.10
CA ILE A 91 -5.15 -9.14 -38.69
C ILE A 91 -6.31 -9.87 -39.36
N SER A 92 -7.45 -10.04 -38.68
CA SER A 92 -8.62 -10.71 -39.26
C SER A 92 -9.10 -10.04 -40.55
N CYS A 93 -9.14 -8.71 -40.61
CA CYS A 93 -9.50 -7.99 -41.83
C CYS A 93 -8.52 -8.29 -42.99
N VAL A 94 -7.22 -8.29 -42.72
CA VAL A 94 -6.20 -8.61 -43.73
C VAL A 94 -6.31 -10.07 -44.16
N THR A 95 -6.54 -11.00 -43.24
CA THR A 95 -6.71 -12.43 -43.54
C THR A 95 -7.91 -12.67 -44.44
N ILE A 96 -9.06 -12.05 -44.17
CA ILE A 96 -10.26 -12.18 -45.00
C ILE A 96 -10.02 -11.60 -46.40
N LEU A 97 -9.37 -10.44 -46.48
CA LEU A 97 -9.04 -9.82 -47.76
C LEU A 97 -8.05 -10.68 -48.58
N TRP A 98 -7.07 -11.27 -47.90
CA TRP A 98 -6.08 -12.16 -48.53
C TRP A 98 -6.72 -13.45 -49.03
N ALA A 99 -7.63 -14.04 -48.25
CA ALA A 99 -8.43 -15.19 -48.67
C ALA A 99 -9.29 -14.85 -49.91
N ALA A 100 -9.93 -13.67 -49.92
CA ALA A 100 -10.70 -13.23 -51.08
C ALA A 100 -9.84 -13.05 -52.34
N PHE A 101 -8.60 -12.57 -52.23
CA PHE A 101 -7.68 -12.49 -53.37
C PHE A 101 -7.26 -13.87 -53.90
N SER A 102 -7.19 -14.87 -53.03
CA SER A 102 -6.92 -16.25 -53.48
C SER A 102 -8.10 -16.86 -54.25
N GLU A 103 -9.34 -16.46 -53.96
CA GLU A 103 -10.55 -16.97 -54.61
C GLU A 103 -10.93 -16.22 -55.90
N TYR A 104 -10.82 -14.89 -55.90
CA TYR A 104 -11.27 -14.03 -57.02
C TYR A 104 -10.14 -13.56 -57.94
N GLY A 105 -8.90 -13.91 -57.61
CA GLY A 105 -7.70 -13.52 -58.35
C GLY A 105 -6.94 -12.38 -57.69
N TYR A 106 -5.60 -12.50 -57.69
CA TYR A 106 -4.73 -11.50 -57.08
C TYR A 106 -4.76 -10.19 -57.88
N PRO A 107 -4.80 -9.02 -57.21
CA PRO A 107 -4.75 -7.70 -57.86
C PRO A 107 -3.36 -7.35 -58.43
N GLY A 108 -2.49 -8.34 -58.62
CA GLY A 108 -1.10 -8.17 -59.06
C GLY A 108 -0.43 -9.52 -59.35
N PRO A 109 0.89 -9.54 -59.57
CA PRO A 109 1.59 -10.77 -59.87
C PRO A 109 1.53 -11.75 -58.69
N ALA A 110 1.06 -12.97 -58.95
CA ALA A 110 0.76 -13.99 -57.93
C ALA A 110 1.96 -14.31 -57.02
N TRP A 111 3.18 -14.31 -57.57
CA TRP A 111 4.41 -14.59 -56.80
C TRP A 111 4.62 -13.63 -55.62
N LEU A 112 4.09 -12.40 -55.68
CA LEU A 112 4.19 -11.42 -54.60
C LEU A 112 3.30 -11.83 -53.40
N PHE A 113 2.13 -12.40 -53.68
CA PHE A 113 1.14 -12.78 -52.67
C PHE A 113 1.34 -14.19 -52.11
N GLU A 114 2.20 -14.99 -52.74
CA GLU A 114 2.62 -16.30 -52.23
C GLU A 114 3.71 -16.19 -51.15
N HIS A 115 4.41 -15.05 -51.06
CA HIS A 115 5.44 -14.84 -50.05
C HIS A 115 4.85 -14.41 -48.70
N GLU A 116 5.11 -15.22 -47.67
CA GLU A 116 4.69 -14.98 -46.27
C GLU A 116 5.13 -13.62 -45.73
N ILE A 117 6.28 -13.11 -46.17
CA ILE A 117 6.78 -11.78 -45.80
C ILE A 117 5.84 -10.66 -46.23
N VAL A 118 5.18 -10.79 -47.39
CA VAL A 118 4.27 -9.76 -47.91
C VAL A 118 2.97 -9.76 -47.12
N TYR A 119 2.47 -10.95 -46.77
CA TYR A 119 1.34 -11.11 -45.85
C TYR A 119 1.66 -10.54 -44.46
N GLY A 120 2.82 -10.89 -43.89
CA GLY A 120 3.28 -10.36 -42.60
C GLY A 120 3.45 -8.84 -42.62
N GLY A 121 3.99 -8.29 -43.71
CA GLY A 121 4.10 -6.85 -43.94
C GLY A 121 2.74 -6.16 -44.02
N ALA A 122 1.79 -6.74 -44.75
CA ALA A 122 0.42 -6.21 -44.84
C ALA A 122 -0.29 -6.23 -43.48
N CYS A 123 -0.16 -7.33 -42.73
CA CYS A 123 -0.66 -7.43 -41.35
C CYS A 123 -0.04 -6.36 -40.44
N TRP A 124 1.26 -6.10 -40.56
CA TRP A 124 1.94 -5.09 -39.75
C TRP A 124 1.50 -3.66 -40.09
N VAL A 125 1.41 -3.33 -41.38
CA VAL A 125 0.92 -2.02 -41.85
C VAL A 125 -0.52 -1.80 -41.41
N ALA A 126 -1.39 -2.79 -41.61
CA ALA A 126 -2.79 -2.70 -41.18
C ALA A 126 -2.89 -2.53 -39.66
N THR A 127 -2.15 -3.34 -38.88
CA THR A 127 -2.12 -3.23 -37.41
C THR A 127 -1.65 -1.84 -36.97
N THR A 128 -0.64 -1.27 -37.62
CA THR A 128 -0.13 0.08 -37.31
C THR A 128 -1.14 1.17 -37.67
N PHE A 129 -1.85 1.02 -38.80
CA PHE A 129 -2.89 1.95 -39.23
C PHE A 129 -4.10 1.93 -38.29
N PHE A 130 -4.56 0.74 -37.90
CA PHE A 130 -5.61 0.56 -36.90
C PHE A 130 -5.19 1.06 -35.52
N ALA A 131 -3.92 0.88 -35.12
CA ALA A 131 -3.40 1.44 -33.87
C ALA A 131 -3.38 2.99 -33.91
N TRP A 132 -3.03 3.58 -35.05
CA TRP A 132 -3.08 5.03 -35.24
C TRP A 132 -4.53 5.56 -35.23
N ALA A 133 -5.45 4.87 -35.92
CA ALA A 133 -6.87 5.19 -35.92
C ALA A 133 -7.50 5.05 -34.52
N ALA A 134 -7.17 3.99 -33.78
CA ALA A 134 -7.61 3.79 -32.40
C ALA A 134 -7.09 4.93 -31.50
N LYS A 135 -5.81 5.32 -31.64
CA LYS A 135 -5.24 6.46 -30.92
C LYS A 135 -5.98 7.77 -31.23
N ALA A 136 -6.35 7.99 -32.48
CA ALA A 136 -7.13 9.18 -32.87
C ALA A 136 -8.56 9.14 -32.31
N TYR A 137 -9.20 7.97 -32.32
CA TYR A 137 -10.57 7.79 -31.81
C TYR A 137 -10.66 8.00 -30.29
N TYR A 138 -9.75 7.42 -29.51
CA TYR A 138 -9.73 7.59 -28.05
C TYR A 138 -9.06 8.88 -27.56
N GLY A 139 -8.35 9.60 -28.43
CA GLY A 139 -7.71 10.88 -28.11
C GLY A 139 -8.50 12.11 -28.56
N ALA A 140 -9.66 11.92 -29.19
CA ALA A 140 -10.59 12.98 -29.59
C ALA A 140 -11.69 13.25 -28.54
N ASP A 141 -11.75 12.43 -27.49
CA ASP A 141 -12.50 12.66 -26.24
C ASP A 141 -11.56 13.21 -25.15
#